data_AF-A0AAV2R8V4-F1
#
_entry.id   AF-A0AAV2R8V4-F1
#
_cell.length_a   1.000
_cell.length_b   1.000
_cell.length_c   1.000
_cell.angle_alpha   90.00
_cell.angle_beta   90.00
_cell.angle_gamma   90.00
#
_symmetry.space_group_name_H-M   'P 1'
#
loop_
_entity.id
_entity.type
_entity.pdbx_description
1 polymer ?
#
loop_
_entity_poly.entity_id
_entity_poly.type
_entity_poly.pdbx_seq_one_letter_code
_entity_poly.pdbx_strand_id
1 'polypeptide(L)'
;RYLTVIVTMPETLVEGLGGDDEQLLCVQGCPVSERLDRPGASLPSIRPAMPKEEATILCKKHNVTDYYLDSCIFDLVTTGDLNFSVAAQTAQRDLWSYAPQAARATLKNCTQPPCVWDLTSAARRQEQSSALTALGFLVFILLCRHW
;
A
#
# COMPACT_ATOMS: atom_id res chain seq x y z
N ARG A 1 -7.14 4.20 -6.09
CA ARG A 1 -7.31 4.00 -4.62
C ARG A 1 -6.40 5.01 -3.96
N TYR A 2 -6.90 5.82 -3.03
CA TYR A 2 -6.16 6.95 -2.45
C TYR A 2 -6.05 6.77 -0.94
N LEU A 3 -4.97 7.29 -0.36
CA LEU A 3 -4.78 7.41 1.09
C LEU A 3 -4.84 8.90 1.44
N THR A 4 -5.54 9.23 2.52
CA THR A 4 -5.58 10.59 3.08
C THR A 4 -4.98 10.57 4.47
N VAL A 5 -4.12 11.54 4.76
CA VAL A 5 -3.44 11.69 6.04
C VAL A 5 -3.75 13.08 6.59
N ILE A 6 -4.03 13.16 7.89
CA ILE A 6 -4.22 14.40 8.65
C ILE A 6 -3.34 14.30 9.88
N VAL A 7 -2.58 15.36 10.18
CA VAL A 7 -1.64 15.41 11.30
C VAL A 7 -1.88 16.70 12.08
N THR A 8 -1.86 16.59 13.42
CA THR A 8 -1.91 17.73 14.33
C THR A 8 -0.66 17.70 15.20
N MET A 9 0.08 18.80 15.27
CA MET A 9 1.36 18.88 15.98
C MET A 9 1.49 20.23 16.69
N PRO A 10 2.03 20.29 17.93
CA PRO A 10 2.26 21.55 18.62
C PRO A 10 3.40 22.34 17.98
N GLU A 11 3.25 23.67 17.96
CA GLU A 11 4.16 24.61 17.30
C GLU A 11 5.60 24.50 17.81
N THR A 12 5.79 24.33 19.12
CA THR A 12 7.12 24.18 19.74
C THR A 12 7.91 22.98 19.22
N LEU A 13 7.22 21.96 18.67
CA LEU A 13 7.86 20.82 18.03
C LEU A 13 8.11 21.06 16.55
N VAL A 14 7.31 21.91 15.89
CA VAL A 14 7.49 22.28 14.48
C VAL A 14 8.75 23.14 14.30
N GLU A 15 9.00 24.07 15.21
CA GLU A 15 10.14 25.00 15.17
C GLU A 15 11.51 24.30 15.28
N GLY A 16 11.54 23.12 15.93
CA GLY A 16 12.74 22.30 16.04
C GLY A 16 12.95 21.34 14.86
N LEU A 17 12.05 21.32 13.88
CA LEU A 17 12.18 20.49 12.68
C LEU A 17 12.86 21.27 11.56
N GLY A 18 13.80 20.62 10.88
CA GLY A 18 14.44 21.13 9.67
C GLY A 18 15.85 21.67 9.92
N GLY A 19 16.82 21.09 9.21
CA GLY A 19 18.08 21.75 8.86
C GLY A 19 17.98 22.50 7.53
N ASP A 20 19.01 23.28 7.16
CA ASP A 20 19.05 24.10 5.93
C ASP A 20 18.75 23.30 4.64
N ASP A 21 18.99 21.98 4.64
CA ASP A 21 18.78 21.09 3.48
C ASP A 21 17.54 20.17 3.59
N GLU A 22 16.71 20.29 4.63
CA GLU A 22 15.56 19.38 4.83
C GLU A 22 14.24 19.96 4.27
N GLN A 23 13.68 19.26 3.27
CA GLN A 23 12.38 19.62 2.66
C GLN A 23 11.22 19.08 3.51
N LEU A 24 10.49 19.98 4.19
CA LEU A 24 9.34 19.66 5.03
C LEU A 24 8.02 20.07 4.36
N LEU A 25 7.39 19.15 3.62
CA LEU A 25 6.18 19.46 2.83
C LEU A 25 5.00 19.99 3.66
N CYS A 26 4.81 19.49 4.90
CA CYS A 26 3.73 19.95 5.78
C CYS A 26 3.95 21.36 6.36
N VAL A 27 5.19 21.86 6.32
CA VAL A 27 5.58 23.15 6.90
C VAL A 27 5.85 24.18 5.80
N GLN A 28 6.71 23.83 4.83
CA GLN A 28 7.16 24.70 3.75
C GLN A 28 6.27 24.62 2.50
N GLY A 29 5.39 23.61 2.43
CA GLY A 29 4.61 23.29 1.23
C GLY A 29 5.44 22.60 0.15
N CYS A 30 4.85 22.42 -1.03
CA CYS A 30 5.53 21.81 -2.17
C CYS A 30 6.54 22.78 -2.82
N PRO A 31 7.68 22.28 -3.34
CA PRO A 31 8.59 23.04 -4.19
C PRO A 31 7.87 23.65 -5.40
N VAL A 32 8.33 24.82 -5.86
CA VAL A 32 7.65 25.57 -6.95
C VAL A 32 7.54 24.74 -8.23
N SER A 33 8.55 23.94 -8.57
CA SER A 33 8.52 23.04 -9.74
C SER A 33 7.44 21.96 -9.66
N GLU A 34 6.99 21.60 -8.46
CA GLU A 34 5.97 20.58 -8.20
C GLU A 34 4.58 21.18 -7.97
N ARG A 35 4.46 22.52 -7.97
CA ARG A 35 3.18 23.20 -7.84
C ARG A 35 2.46 23.17 -9.17
N LEU A 36 1.19 22.77 -9.14
CA LEU A 36 0.31 22.82 -10.29
C LEU A 36 -0.24 24.24 -10.43
N ASP A 37 0.38 25.06 -11.29
CA ASP A 37 -0.14 26.39 -11.64
C ASP A 37 -1.48 26.24 -12.38
N ARG A 38 -2.56 26.77 -11.79
CA ARG A 38 -3.90 26.64 -12.37
C ARG A 38 -4.50 27.97 -12.82
N PRO A 39 -4.18 28.37 -14.05
CA PRO A 39 -5.13 29.06 -14.92
C PRO A 39 -5.37 28.22 -16.19
N GLY A 40 -6.54 27.59 -16.31
CA GLY A 40 -6.99 27.02 -17.59
C GLY A 40 -6.39 25.67 -18.03
N ALA A 41 -5.77 24.89 -17.13
CA ALA A 41 -5.28 23.56 -17.46
C ALA A 41 -6.43 22.63 -17.87
N SER A 42 -6.62 22.44 -19.18
CA SER A 42 -6.99 21.13 -19.70
C SER A 42 -6.12 20.13 -18.94
N LEU A 43 -6.72 19.21 -18.17
CA LEU A 43 -6.00 18.02 -17.73
C LEU A 43 -5.18 17.57 -18.95
N PRO A 44 -3.84 17.40 -18.88
CA PRO A 44 -3.14 16.76 -19.97
C PRO A 44 -3.98 15.52 -20.27
N SER A 45 -4.46 15.41 -21.51
CA SER A 45 -5.28 14.29 -21.91
C SER A 45 -4.45 13.07 -21.55
N ILE A 46 -4.78 12.41 -20.43
CA ILE A 46 -4.07 11.22 -19.97
C ILE A 46 -4.53 10.15 -20.95
N ARG A 47 -3.94 10.21 -22.13
CA ARG A 47 -4.06 9.17 -23.12
C ARG A 47 -3.35 7.99 -22.47
N PRO A 48 -4.06 6.87 -22.28
CA PRO A 48 -3.43 5.70 -21.74
C PRO A 48 -2.24 5.34 -22.63
N ALA A 49 -1.06 5.14 -22.02
CA ALA A 49 0.14 4.68 -22.72
C ALA A 49 -0.09 3.28 -23.32
N MET A 50 -0.96 2.49 -22.70
CA MET A 50 -1.44 1.20 -23.18
C MET A 50 -2.96 1.06 -22.95
N PRO A 51 -3.75 0.55 -23.92
CA PRO A 51 -5.15 0.21 -23.68
C PRO A 51 -5.32 -0.75 -22.50
N LYS A 52 -6.36 -0.52 -21.68
CA LYS A 52 -6.61 -1.31 -20.46
C LYS A 52 -6.78 -2.80 -20.76
N GLU A 53 -7.45 -3.14 -21.86
CA GLU A 53 -7.67 -4.52 -22.29
C GLU A 53 -6.34 -5.22 -22.63
N GLU A 54 -5.44 -4.53 -23.32
CA GLU A 54 -4.10 -5.02 -23.64
C GLU A 54 -3.27 -5.22 -22.36
N ALA A 55 -3.27 -4.23 -21.47
CA ALA A 55 -2.61 -4.33 -20.17
C ALA A 55 -3.14 -5.52 -19.35
N THR A 56 -4.46 -5.74 -19.37
CA THR A 56 -5.10 -6.86 -18.68
C THR A 56 -4.64 -8.21 -19.22
N ILE A 57 -4.52 -8.35 -20.55
CA ILE A 57 -4.02 -9.58 -21.18
C ILE A 57 -2.55 -9.81 -20.79
N LEU A 58 -1.72 -8.77 -20.85
CA LEU A 58 -0.30 -8.87 -20.53
C LEU A 58 -0.08 -9.26 -19.07
N CYS A 59 -0.74 -8.59 -18.12
CA CYS A 59 -0.64 -8.91 -16.70
C CYS A 59 -1.07 -10.35 -16.39
N LYS A 60 -2.15 -10.83 -17.02
CA LYS A 60 -2.61 -12.22 -16.89
C LYS A 60 -1.59 -13.23 -17.42
N LYS A 61 -0.88 -12.91 -18.52
CA LYS A 61 0.18 -13.77 -19.06
C LYS A 61 1.32 -13.99 -18.06
N HIS A 62 1.53 -13.06 -17.14
CA HIS A 62 2.50 -13.17 -16.04
C HIS A 62 1.93 -13.82 -14.77
N ASN A 63 0.74 -14.45 -14.81
CA ASN A 63 0.08 -15.10 -13.68
C ASN A 63 -0.13 -14.17 -12.47
N VAL A 64 -0.36 -12.89 -12.75
CA VAL A 64 -0.62 -11.88 -11.73
C VAL A 64 -2.12 -11.86 -11.39
N THR A 65 -2.46 -11.85 -10.11
CA THR A 65 -3.83 -11.92 -9.59
C THR A 65 -4.09 -10.89 -8.49
N ASP A 66 -5.34 -10.73 -8.11
CA ASP A 66 -5.77 -9.92 -6.97
C ASP A 66 -5.28 -8.46 -7.07
N TYR A 67 -4.73 -7.89 -5.99
CA TYR A 67 -4.27 -6.51 -5.99
C TYR A 67 -3.06 -6.28 -6.89
N TYR A 68 -2.25 -7.32 -7.13
CA TYR A 68 -1.12 -7.22 -8.06
C TYR A 68 -1.60 -7.09 -9.50
N LEU A 69 -2.74 -7.71 -9.85
CA LEU A 69 -3.32 -7.60 -11.18
C LEU A 69 -3.81 -6.17 -11.44
N ASP A 70 -4.52 -5.59 -10.47
CA ASP A 70 -4.97 -4.19 -10.55
C ASP A 70 -3.77 -3.22 -10.62
N SER A 71 -2.70 -3.44 -9.85
CA SER A 71 -1.46 -2.64 -9.91
C SER A 71 -0.78 -2.73 -11.27
N CYS A 72 -0.58 -3.95 -11.77
CA CYS A 72 0.03 -4.19 -13.06
C CYS A 72 -0.72 -3.48 -14.19
N ILE A 73 -2.06 -3.59 -14.21
CA ILE A 73 -2.88 -2.93 -15.23
C ILE A 73 -2.72 -1.41 -15.14
N PHE A 74 -2.74 -0.85 -13.93
CA PHE A 74 -2.57 0.58 -13.72
C PHE A 74 -1.20 1.07 -14.21
N ASP A 75 -0.12 0.38 -13.85
CA ASP A 75 1.24 0.76 -14.23
C ASP A 75 1.43 0.71 -15.75
N LEU A 76 0.93 -0.34 -16.41
CA LEU A 76 0.97 -0.46 -17.87
C LEU A 76 0.12 0.59 -18.58
N VAL A 77 -1.10 0.85 -18.11
CA VAL A 77 -1.98 1.88 -18.68
C VAL A 77 -1.36 3.26 -18.55
N THR A 78 -0.63 3.52 -17.46
CA THR A 78 -0.05 4.84 -17.16
C THR A 78 1.29 5.04 -17.84
N THR A 79 2.13 4.01 -17.94
CA THR A 79 3.53 4.14 -18.39
C THR A 79 3.82 3.46 -19.73
N GLY A 80 3.08 2.41 -20.07
CA GLY A 80 3.38 1.54 -21.22
C GLY A 80 4.62 0.65 -21.05
N ASP A 81 5.31 0.70 -19.90
CA ASP A 81 6.53 -0.08 -19.67
C ASP A 81 6.21 -1.54 -19.27
N LEU A 82 6.57 -2.47 -20.14
CA LEU A 82 6.32 -3.89 -19.97
C LEU A 82 7.02 -4.48 -18.73
N ASN A 83 8.06 -3.82 -18.19
CA ASN A 83 8.74 -4.28 -16.97
C ASN A 83 7.79 -4.36 -15.77
N PHE A 84 6.71 -3.58 -15.77
CA PHE A 84 5.74 -3.60 -14.68
C PHE A 84 4.96 -4.93 -14.59
N SER A 85 4.84 -5.70 -15.67
CA SER A 85 4.23 -7.05 -15.58
C SER A 85 5.13 -8.03 -14.82
N VAL A 86 6.44 -7.95 -15.04
CA VAL A 86 7.45 -8.75 -14.33
C VAL A 86 7.61 -8.27 -12.89
N ALA A 87 7.59 -6.96 -12.66
CA ALA A 87 7.63 -6.38 -11.32
C ALA A 87 6.44 -6.84 -10.46
N ALA A 88 5.22 -6.79 -11.01
CA ALA A 88 4.02 -7.25 -10.31
C ALA A 88 4.04 -8.75 -10.02
N GLN A 89 4.51 -9.56 -10.98
CA GLN A 89 4.71 -11.01 -10.77
C GLN A 89 5.72 -11.28 -9.65
N THR A 90 6.83 -10.55 -9.63
CA THR A 90 7.88 -10.70 -8.62
C THR A 90 7.35 -10.33 -7.23
N ALA A 91 6.66 -9.20 -7.11
CA ALA A 91 6.07 -8.78 -5.84
C ALA A 91 5.02 -9.79 -5.32
N GLN A 92 4.19 -10.35 -6.21
CA GLN A 92 3.26 -11.42 -5.85
C GLN A 92 3.97 -12.66 -5.32
N ARG A 93 5.05 -13.09 -5.98
CA ARG A 93 5.87 -14.21 -5.53
C ARG A 93 6.51 -13.92 -4.18
N ASP A 94 7.01 -12.71 -3.97
CA ASP A 94 7.64 -12.31 -2.71
C ASP A 94 6.66 -12.41 -1.53
N LEU A 95 5.39 -12.02 -1.71
CA LEU A 95 4.38 -12.22 -0.66
C LEU A 95 4.19 -13.70 -0.32
N TRP A 96 4.16 -14.59 -1.31
CA TRP A 96 4.09 -16.03 -1.09
C TRP A 96 5.34 -16.59 -0.41
N SER A 97 6.52 -16.10 -0.78
CA SER A 97 7.80 -16.56 -0.22
C SER A 97 8.04 -16.08 1.21
N TYR A 98 7.77 -14.81 1.50
CA TYR A 98 8.11 -14.19 2.78
C TYR A 98 6.94 -14.16 3.78
N ALA A 99 5.68 -14.16 3.31
CA ALA A 99 4.51 -14.09 4.18
C ALA A 99 3.36 -14.99 3.69
N PRO A 100 3.55 -16.32 3.60
CA PRO A 100 2.56 -17.25 3.04
C PRO A 100 1.23 -17.29 3.80
N GLN A 101 1.22 -16.95 5.10
CA GLN A 101 -0.03 -16.85 5.86
C GLN A 101 -0.83 -15.61 5.45
N ALA A 102 -0.16 -14.48 5.25
CA ALA A 102 -0.78 -13.26 4.72
C ALA A 102 -1.27 -13.49 3.30
N ALA A 103 -0.45 -14.12 2.43
CA ALA A 103 -0.83 -14.47 1.07
C ALA A 103 -2.14 -15.28 1.02
N ARG A 104 -2.27 -16.35 1.80
CA ARG A 104 -3.52 -17.16 1.87
C ARG A 104 -4.71 -16.35 2.40
N ALA A 105 -4.45 -15.43 3.32
CA ALA A 105 -5.50 -14.60 3.89
C ALA A 105 -6.03 -13.56 2.90
N THR A 106 -5.16 -12.94 2.11
CA THR A 106 -5.48 -11.76 1.30
C THR A 106 -5.65 -12.05 -0.19
N LEU A 107 -4.90 -13.00 -0.76
CA LEU A 107 -4.99 -13.37 -2.18
C LEU A 107 -6.13 -14.39 -2.37
N LYS A 108 -7.12 -14.02 -3.18
CA LYS A 108 -8.32 -14.83 -3.49
C LYS A 108 -8.33 -15.31 -4.93
N ASN A 109 -7.20 -15.20 -5.62
CA ASN A 109 -7.04 -15.61 -7.01
C ASN A 109 -8.04 -14.89 -7.93
N CYS A 110 -8.27 -13.61 -7.67
CA CYS A 110 -9.10 -12.80 -8.54
C CYS A 110 -8.35 -12.52 -9.86
N THR A 111 -8.98 -12.92 -10.98
CA THR A 111 -8.44 -12.74 -12.34
C THR A 111 -9.26 -11.77 -13.17
N GLN A 112 -10.33 -11.20 -12.61
CA GLN A 112 -11.21 -10.28 -13.32
C GLN A 112 -11.32 -8.97 -12.55
N PRO A 113 -10.62 -7.92 -13.02
CA PRO A 113 -10.67 -6.59 -12.41
C PRO A 113 -12.08 -5.97 -12.48
N PRO A 114 -12.44 -5.08 -11.53
CA PRO A 114 -11.65 -4.68 -10.37
C PRO A 114 -11.67 -5.77 -9.30
N CYS A 115 -10.50 -6.18 -8.81
CA CYS A 115 -10.45 -7.13 -7.71
C CYS A 115 -10.85 -6.43 -6.39
N VAL A 116 -11.72 -7.05 -5.60
CA VAL A 116 -12.11 -6.53 -4.28
C VAL A 116 -11.23 -7.19 -3.23
N TRP A 117 -10.61 -6.39 -2.37
CA TRP A 117 -9.76 -6.91 -1.30
C TRP A 117 -10.09 -6.21 0.03
N ASP A 118 -10.20 -7.02 1.09
CA ASP A 118 -10.50 -6.56 2.44
C ASP A 118 -9.21 -6.44 3.27
N LEU A 119 -8.67 -5.22 3.34
CA LEU A 119 -7.46 -4.91 4.11
C LEU A 119 -7.69 -4.92 5.63
N THR A 120 -8.94 -4.92 6.11
CA THR A 120 -9.23 -4.92 7.54
C THR A 120 -8.82 -6.24 8.22
N SER A 121 -8.72 -7.31 7.44
CA SER A 121 -8.33 -8.65 7.90
C SER A 121 -6.81 -8.86 8.10
N ALA A 122 -5.98 -7.99 7.53
CA ALA A 122 -4.53 -8.01 7.72
C ALA A 122 -4.12 -7.29 9.02
N ALA A 123 -4.74 -6.14 9.32
CA ALA A 123 -4.48 -5.36 10.52
C ALA A 123 -4.90 -6.10 11.82
N ARG A 124 -5.95 -6.93 11.77
CA ARG A 124 -6.55 -7.56 12.95
C ARG A 124 -5.71 -8.70 13.58
N ARG A 125 -4.69 -9.22 12.88
CA ARG A 125 -3.91 -10.39 13.33
C ARG A 125 -2.74 -10.06 14.26
N GLN A 126 -2.22 -8.83 14.23
CA GLN A 126 -1.11 -8.43 15.12
C GLN A 126 -1.59 -8.17 16.57
N GLU A 127 -2.87 -7.87 16.76
CA GLU A 127 -3.42 -7.49 18.07
C GLU A 127 -3.92 -8.71 18.89
N GLN A 128 -4.34 -9.80 18.23
CA GLN A 128 -4.90 -10.98 18.91
C GLN A 128 -3.85 -11.88 19.57
N SER A 129 -2.59 -11.85 19.15
CA SER A 129 -1.53 -12.69 19.74
C SER A 129 -1.08 -12.19 21.13
N SER A 130 -1.19 -10.87 21.35
CA SER A 130 -0.76 -10.20 22.58
C SER A 130 -1.75 -10.38 23.75
N ALA A 131 -3.04 -10.52 23.47
CA ALA A 131 -4.06 -10.64 24.52
C ALA A 131 -4.11 -12.04 25.16
N LEU A 132 -3.90 -13.10 24.37
CA LEU A 132 -3.89 -14.49 24.85
C LEU A 132 -2.65 -14.80 25.69
N THR A 133 -1.50 -14.21 25.34
CA THR A 133 -0.26 -14.33 26.12
C THR A 133 -0.35 -13.59 27.45
N ALA A 134 -0.95 -12.40 27.49
CA ALA A 134 -1.17 -11.65 28.73
C ALA A 134 -2.11 -12.36 29.72
N LEU A 135 -3.20 -12.96 29.22
CA LEU A 135 -4.12 -13.75 30.04
C LEU A 135 -3.45 -15.01 30.62
N GLY A 136 -2.63 -15.71 29.83
CA GLY A 136 -1.86 -16.86 30.29
C GLY A 136 -0.86 -16.51 31.39
N PHE A 137 -0.16 -15.37 31.27
CA PHE A 137 0.77 -14.88 32.28
C PHE A 137 0.08 -14.50 33.60
N LEU A 138 -1.09 -13.83 33.52
CA LEU A 138 -1.88 -13.47 34.71
C LEU A 138 -2.39 -14.71 35.45
N VAL A 139 -2.89 -15.72 34.73
CA VAL A 139 -3.34 -16.99 35.34
C VAL A 139 -2.16 -17.70 36.01
N PHE A 140 -0.99 -17.74 35.38
CA PHE A 140 0.21 -18.34 35.96
C PHE A 140 0.65 -17.63 37.26
N ILE A 141 0.67 -16.30 37.27
CA ILE A 141 0.99 -15.50 38.47
C ILE A 141 -0.01 -15.76 39.60
N LEU A 142 -1.30 -15.87 39.29
CA LEU A 142 -2.33 -16.14 40.29
C LEU A 142 -2.21 -17.56 40.87
N LEU A 143 -1.88 -18.55 40.04
CA LEU A 143 -1.65 -19.93 40.48
C LEU A 143 -0.37 -20.06 41.33
N CYS A 144 0.70 -19.33 40.99
CA CYS A 144 1.93 -19.31 41.77
C CYS A 144 1.82 -18.56 43.11
N ARG A 145 0.83 -17.66 43.28
CA ARG A 145 0.59 -16.98 44.57
C ARG A 145 -0.22 -17.81 45.57
N HIS A 146 -0.74 -18.97 45.16
CA HIS A 146 -1.60 -19.82 45.98
C HIS A 146 -0.92 -21.13 46.41
N TRP A 147 0.39 -21.28 46.10
CA TRP A 147 1.25 -22.37 46.52
C TRP A 147 2.44 -21.82 47.30
#